data_AF-A0A948FJL6-F1
#
_entry.id   AF-A0A948FJL6-F1
#
_cell.length_a   1.000
_cell.length_b   1.000
_cell.length_c   1.000
_cell.angle_alpha   90.00
_cell.angle_beta   90.00
_cell.angle_gamma   90.00
#
_symmetry.space_group_name_H-M   'P 1'
#
loop_
_entity.id
_entity.type
_entity.pdbx_description
1 polymer ?
#
loop_
_entity_poly.entity_id
_entity_poly.type
_entity_poly.pdbx_seq_one_letter_code
_entity_poly.pdbx_strand_id
1 'polypeptide(L)' 'MAQNKIILGTATDIRQVKSADKNCPKTMLKTKEASDYLRKSVSWLLRRKDIGYVPGAPNLYDIADLNDWLENNKHTPMV' A
#
# COMPACT_ATOMS: atom_id res chain seq x y z
N MET A 1 -53.29 31.70 -3.17
CA MET A 1 -52.95 30.48 -2.43
C MET A 1 -51.63 29.97 -2.97
N ALA A 2 -50.53 30.36 -2.33
CA ALA A 2 -49.17 30.04 -2.71
C ALA A 2 -48.61 29.06 -1.69
N GLN A 3 -47.98 27.95 -2.12
CA GLN A 3 -46.90 27.28 -1.39
C GLN A 3 -45.99 26.57 -2.40
N ASN A 4 -44.94 27.27 -2.85
CA ASN A 4 -43.82 26.66 -3.55
C ASN A 4 -42.77 26.33 -2.48
N LYS A 5 -42.60 25.04 -2.18
CA LYS A 5 -41.75 24.57 -1.08
C LYS A 5 -40.33 24.35 -1.61
N ILE A 6 -39.49 25.37 -1.51
CA ILE A 6 -38.05 25.25 -1.81
C ILE A 6 -37.37 24.79 -0.52
N ILE A 7 -36.89 23.54 -0.49
CA ILE A 7 -36.01 23.05 0.57
C ILE A 7 -34.57 23.33 0.13
N LEU A 8 -33.98 24.37 0.71
CA LEU A 8 -32.54 24.63 0.67
C LEU A 8 -31.93 24.23 2.02
N GLY A 9 -30.84 23.46 1.95
CA GLY A 9 -30.01 23.06 3.09
C GLY A 9 -29.92 21.53 3.18
N THR A 10 -28.76 20.89 3.18
CA THR A 10 -27.40 21.36 3.48
C THR A 10 -26.39 20.43 2.82
N ALA A 11 -25.23 21.01 2.55
CA ALA A 11 -24.08 20.40 1.90
C ALA A 11 -23.59 19.09 2.54
N THR A 12 -22.85 18.35 1.71
CA THR A 12 -21.81 17.39 2.09
C THR A 12 -22.29 15.99 2.41
N ASP A 13 -22.32 15.12 1.40
CA ASP A 13 -21.39 13.99 1.35
C ASP A 13 -21.53 13.30 -0.02
N ILE A 14 -20.71 13.74 -0.98
CA ILE A 14 -20.47 12.96 -2.20
C ILE A 14 -19.15 12.23 -1.98
N ARG A 15 -19.09 11.33 -1.00
CA ARG A 15 -17.95 10.42 -0.83
C ARG A 15 -18.42 9.03 -0.46
N GLN A 16 -19.09 8.40 -1.41
CA GLN A 16 -18.89 6.96 -1.57
C GLN A 16 -18.98 6.55 -3.03
N VAL A 17 -17.94 6.93 -3.79
CA VAL A 17 -17.46 6.05 -4.86
C VAL A 17 -16.98 4.77 -4.19
N LYS A 18 -17.93 3.86 -3.92
CA LYS A 18 -17.63 2.49 -3.55
C LYS A 18 -17.21 1.81 -4.85
N SER A 19 -15.99 2.11 -5.30
CA SER A 19 -15.25 1.30 -6.25
C SER A 19 -14.97 -0.03 -5.54
N ALA A 20 -15.98 -0.90 -5.51
CA ALA A 20 -15.80 -2.31 -5.25
C ALA A 20 -15.22 -2.94 -6.53
N ASP A 21 -14.02 -2.51 -6.90
CA ASP A 21 -13.17 -3.33 -7.74
C ASP A 21 -12.59 -4.40 -6.82
N LYS A 22 -13.10 -5.64 -6.95
CA LYS A 22 -12.44 -6.83 -6.41
C LYS A 22 -11.18 -7.10 -7.23
N ASN A 23 -10.25 -6.17 -7.16
CA ASN A 23 -8.93 -6.30 -7.73
C ASN A 23 -8.00 -5.87 -6.62
N CYS A 24 -7.25 -6.85 -6.10
CA CYS A 24 -6.35 -6.67 -4.97
C CYS A 24 -5.65 -5.31 -5.07
N PRO A 25 -5.69 -4.45 -4.04
CA PRO A 25 -4.78 -3.32 -4.06
C PRO A 25 -3.39 -3.95 -4.18
N LYS A 26 -2.72 -3.72 -5.30
CA LYS A 26 -1.28 -3.91 -5.46
C LYS A 26 -0.66 -3.07 -4.35
N THR A 27 -0.52 -3.66 -3.17
CA THR A 27 -0.18 -2.93 -1.96
C THR A 27 1.32 -2.80 -2.02
N MET A 28 1.76 -1.83 -2.81
CA MET A 28 3.16 -1.54 -3.03
C MET A 28 3.66 -0.66 -1.90
N LEU A 29 4.70 -1.11 -1.20
CA LEU A 29 5.34 -0.38 -0.13
C LEU A 29 6.54 0.39 -0.67
N LYS A 30 6.71 1.62 -0.21
CA LYS A 30 7.97 2.36 -0.47
C LYS A 30 9.12 1.67 0.26
N THR A 31 10.35 1.94 -0.18
CA THR A 31 11.57 1.39 0.45
C THR A 31 11.60 1.50 1.97
N LYS A 32 11.14 2.64 2.51
CA LYS A 32 11.03 2.86 3.96
C LYS A 32 10.04 1.88 4.59
N GLU A 33 8.81 1.85 4.08
CA GLU A 33 7.73 1.01 4.58
C GLU A 33 8.06 -0.49 4.43
N ALA A 34 8.67 -0.89 3.32
CA ALA A 34 9.14 -2.25 3.07
C ALA A 34 10.24 -2.65 4.06
N SER A 35 11.15 -1.73 4.39
CA SER A 35 12.21 -2.01 5.37
C SER A 35 11.64 -2.17 6.78
N ASP A 36 10.66 -1.33 7.16
CA ASP A 36 9.94 -1.46 8.43
C ASP A 36 9.12 -2.76 8.49
N TYR A 37 8.48 -3.13 7.37
CA TYR A 37 7.72 -4.38 7.24
C TYR A 37 8.60 -5.62 7.48
N LEU A 38 9.79 -5.65 6.88
CA LEU A 38 10.77 -6.73 7.07
C LEU A 38 11.53 -6.63 8.40
N ARG A 39 11.31 -5.56 9.19
CA ARG A 39 12.08 -5.24 10.41
C ARG A 39 13.59 -5.19 10.14
N LYS A 40 13.98 -4.59 9.01
CA LYS A 40 15.37 -4.43 8.56
C LYS A 40 15.68 -2.97 8.24
N SER A 41 16.96 -2.63 8.13
CA SER A 41 17.38 -1.28 7.72
C SER A 41 17.11 -1.03 6.23
N VAL A 42 16.79 0.21 5.85
CA VAL A 42 16.65 0.64 4.44
C VAL A 42 17.89 0.26 3.62
N SER A 43 19.08 0.49 4.18
CA SER A 43 20.35 0.14 3.53
C SER A 43 20.52 -1.36 3.30
N TRP A 44 19.94 -2.20 4.18
CA TRP A 44 19.94 -3.65 4.02
C TRP A 44 19.03 -4.05 2.86
N LEU A 45 17.83 -3.46 2.79
CA LEU A 45 16.86 -3.72 1.72
C LEU A 45 17.40 -3.29 0.35
N LEU A 46 18.04 -2.12 0.25
CA LEU A 46 18.62 -1.62 -1.00
C LEU A 46 19.82 -2.43 -1.49
N ARG A 47 20.55 -3.10 -0.58
CA ARG A 47 21.65 -4.01 -0.95
C ARG A 47 21.14 -5.37 -1.37
N ARG A 48 19.89 -5.71 -1.07
CA ARG A 48 19.34 -7.03 -1.34
C ARG A 48 18.74 -7.08 -2.73
N LYS A 49 19.35 -7.90 -3.59
CA LYS A 49 18.96 -8.07 -5.00
C LYS A 49 17.90 -9.15 -5.21
N ASP A 50 17.65 -9.96 -4.18
CA ASP A 50 16.72 -11.09 -4.20
C ASP A 50 15.26 -10.66 -3.99
N ILE A 51 15.02 -9.42 -3.57
CA ILE A 51 13.68 -8.87 -3.41
C ILE A 51 13.40 -8.02 -4.64
N GLY A 52 12.39 -8.43 -5.41
CA GLY A 52 11.89 -7.67 -6.55
C GLY A 52 11.43 -6.28 -6.12
N TYR A 53 11.83 -5.26 -6.86
CA TYR A 53 11.32 -3.91 -6.69
C TYR A 53 11.07 -3.25 -8.04
N VAL A 54 10.05 -2.42 -8.07
CA VAL A 54 9.79 -1.53 -9.20
C VAL A 54 10.71 -0.32 -9.06
N PRO A 55 11.61 -0.08 -10.03
CA PRO A 55 12.50 1.06 -9.98
C PRO A 55 11.69 2.36 -10.07
N GLY A 56 11.95 3.27 -9.14
CA GLY A 56 11.25 4.56 -9.04
C GLY A 56 11.89 5.45 -7.98
N ALA A 57 11.52 6.72 -7.96
CA ALA A 57 11.91 7.65 -6.91
C ALA A 57 10.67 7.99 -6.07
N PRO A 58 10.28 7.18 -5.06
CA PRO A 58 11.01 6.08 -4.40
C PRO A 58 10.77 4.67 -4.96
N ASN A 59 11.69 3.72 -4.68
CA ASN A 59 11.54 2.31 -5.07
C ASN A 59 10.32 1.71 -4.38
N LEU A 60 9.52 0.97 -5.15
CA LEU A 60 8.30 0.32 -4.68
C LEU A 60 8.51 -1.19 -4.64
N TYR A 61 8.07 -1.80 -3.55
CA TYR A 61 8.18 -3.23 -3.28
C TYR A 61 6.79 -3.81 -3.19
N ASP A 62 6.54 -4.94 -3.85
CA ASP A 62 5.26 -5.63 -3.71
C ASP A 62 5.22 -6.38 -2.37
N ILE A 63 4.12 -6.28 -1.62
CA ILE A 63 3.96 -7.05 -0.37
C ILE A 63 3.99 -8.54 -0.62
N ALA A 64 3.50 -9.03 -1.77
CA ALA A 64 3.58 -10.44 -2.11
C ALA A 64 5.05 -10.88 -2.21
N ASP A 65 5.88 -10.13 -2.94
CA ASP A 65 7.32 -10.41 -3.07
C ASP A 65 8.04 -10.33 -1.71
N LEU A 66 7.69 -9.36 -0.86
CA LEU A 66 8.24 -9.24 0.49
C LEU A 66 7.83 -10.42 1.37
N ASN A 67 6.60 -10.90 1.25
CA ASN A 67 6.11 -12.04 2.00
C ASN A 67 6.78 -13.33 1.51
N ASP A 68 6.82 -13.58 0.20
CA ASP A 68 7.55 -14.71 -0.40
C ASP A 68 9.00 -14.74 0.06
N TRP A 69 9.67 -13.59 0.05
CA TRP A 69 11.03 -13.48 0.57
C TRP A 69 11.09 -13.85 2.05
N LEU A 70 10.17 -13.33 2.87
CA LEU A 70 10.10 -13.63 4.30
C LEU A 70 9.90 -15.13 4.51
N GLU A 71 8.99 -15.77 3.79
CA GLU A 71 8.72 -17.21 3.88
C GLU A 71 9.96 -18.05 3.54
N ASN A 72 10.65 -17.68 2.47
CA ASN A 72 11.88 -18.34 2.03
C ASN A 72 13.05 -18.12 3.01
N ASN A 73 13.06 -17.03 3.77
CA ASN A 73 14.13 -16.67 4.71
C ASN A 73 13.75 -16.87 6.19
N LYS A 74 12.56 -17.44 6.49
CA LYS A 74 12.09 -17.76 7.85
C LYS A 74 13.06 -18.65 8.63
N HIS A 75 13.83 -19.47 7.92
CA HIS A 75 14.80 -20.41 8.49
C HIS A 75 16.24 -19.91 8.44
N THR A 76 16.49 -18.73 7.85
CA THR A 76 17.82 -18.16 7.82
C THR A 76 18.06 -17.43 9.14
N PRO A 77 19.00 -17.89 9.99
CA PRO A 77 19.26 -17.21 11.25
C PRO A 77 19.69 -15.77 10.94
N MET A 78 19.04 -14.82 11.60
CA MET A 78 19.48 -13.43 11.61
C MET A 78 20.82 -13.37 12.36
N VAL A 79 21.91 -13.52 11.63
CA VAL A 79 23.28 -13.21 12.10
C VAL A 79 23.44 -11.72 12.31
#